data_AF-A0A4Q1L312-F1
#
_entry.id   AF-A0A4Q1L312-F1
#
_cell.length_a   1.000
_cell.length_b   1.000
_cell.length_c   1.000
_cell.angle_alpha   90.00
_cell.angle_beta   90.00
_cell.angle_gamma   90.00
#
_symmetry.space_group_name_H-M   'P 1'
#
loop_
_entity.id
_entity.type
_entity.pdbx_description
1 polymer ?
#
loop_
_entity_poly.entity_id
_entity_poly.type
_entity_poly.pdbx_seq_one_letter_code
_entity_poly.pdbx_strand_id
1 'polypeptide(L)'
;MSFLGLLTTGCTDHAASGTKAHGIWANDIDDFGNYEEPAIDGPDEVVPDERDLEHQWEQMAPEQPAAWSCYLSITFNDDWHDDVECSNGIDLDRPYLREWDDFVTEEELMQSAFEYENALNAG
;
A
#
# COMPACT_ATOMS: atom_id res chain seq x y z
N MET A 1 11.21 -9.30 -81.87
CA MET A 1 9.83 -9.25 -81.33
C MET A 1 9.80 -8.06 -80.38
N SER A 2 9.29 -6.92 -80.85
CA SER A 2 8.05 -6.28 -80.34
C SER A 2 8.09 -6.10 -78.82
N PHE A 3 8.47 -4.92 -78.31
CA PHE A 3 7.63 -3.72 -78.08
C PHE A 3 6.48 -3.91 -77.08
N LEU A 4 6.33 -2.84 -76.28
CA LEU A 4 5.21 -2.43 -75.43
C LEU A 4 5.31 -2.92 -73.98
N GLY A 5 5.17 -2.07 -72.97
CA GLY A 5 4.71 -0.68 -72.93
C GLY A 5 4.96 -0.10 -71.53
N LEU A 6 5.29 1.18 -71.43
CA LEU A 6 4.37 2.29 -71.13
C LEU A 6 3.99 2.32 -69.63
N LEU A 7 4.48 3.33 -68.90
CA LEU A 7 3.71 4.50 -68.40
C LEU A 7 2.91 4.10 -67.12
N THR A 8 2.77 4.87 -66.06
CA THR A 8 2.99 6.28 -65.74
C THR A 8 2.65 6.44 -64.26
N THR A 9 3.20 7.48 -63.64
CA THR A 9 2.57 8.33 -62.61
C THR A 9 1.86 7.69 -61.42
N GLY A 10 2.34 8.05 -60.23
CA GLY A 10 1.45 8.32 -59.12
C GLY A 10 2.02 7.89 -57.78
N CYS A 11 2.79 8.77 -57.15
CA CYS A 11 2.79 8.79 -55.68
C CYS A 11 1.44 9.40 -55.29
N THR A 12 0.44 8.54 -55.08
CA THR A 12 -0.84 8.99 -54.55
C THR A 12 -0.71 9.07 -53.04
N ASP A 13 -0.62 10.29 -52.51
CA ASP A 13 -0.84 10.59 -51.11
C ASP A 13 -2.18 10.00 -50.67
N HIS A 14 -2.16 8.99 -49.80
CA HIS A 14 -3.34 8.61 -49.03
C HIS A 14 -3.22 9.23 -47.65
N ALA A 15 -3.89 10.38 -47.52
CA ALA A 15 -4.25 10.97 -46.26
C ALA A 15 -5.02 9.95 -45.40
N ALA A 16 -4.71 9.99 -44.11
CA ALA A 16 -5.30 9.15 -43.07
C ALA A 16 -6.83 9.28 -43.01
N SER A 17 -7.52 8.14 -42.86
CA SER A 17 -8.76 8.07 -42.11
C SER A 17 -9.07 6.62 -41.71
N GLY A 18 -8.99 6.37 -40.40
CA GLY A 18 -9.84 5.39 -39.72
C GLY A 18 -9.50 3.91 -39.90
N THR A 19 -8.38 3.45 -39.36
CA THR A 19 -8.34 2.07 -38.84
C THR A 19 -9.12 2.04 -37.54
N LYS A 20 -10.25 1.34 -37.59
CA LYS A 20 -11.10 0.98 -36.45
C LYS A 20 -10.23 0.55 -35.27
N ALA A 21 -10.12 1.41 -34.27
CA ALA A 21 -9.98 0.93 -32.91
C ALA A 21 -11.17 -0.01 -32.69
N HIS A 22 -10.90 -1.27 -32.37
CA HIS A 22 -11.91 -2.18 -31.89
C HIS A 22 -12.40 -1.62 -30.55
N GLY A 23 -13.37 -0.70 -30.64
CA GLY A 23 -14.20 -0.34 -29.52
C GLY A 23 -14.84 -1.62 -29.02
N ILE A 24 -14.63 -1.91 -27.74
CA ILE A 24 -15.50 -2.80 -27.00
C ILE A 24 -16.82 -2.03 -26.92
N TRP A 25 -17.73 -2.31 -27.85
CA TRP A 25 -19.06 -1.74 -27.83
C TRP A 25 -19.85 -2.44 -26.72
N ALA A 26 -20.58 -1.63 -25.95
CA ALA A 26 -21.61 -2.08 -25.02
C ALA A 26 -22.42 -3.23 -25.63
N ASN A 27 -22.36 -4.41 -24.99
CA ASN A 27 -23.40 -5.47 -24.91
C ASN A 27 -22.87 -6.85 -24.43
N ASP A 28 -21.75 -6.94 -23.70
CA ASP A 28 -21.31 -8.20 -23.08
C ASP A 28 -21.67 -8.26 -21.58
N ILE A 29 -22.82 -7.71 -21.21
CA ILE A 29 -23.48 -8.00 -19.93
C ILE A 29 -24.52 -9.05 -20.27
N ASP A 30 -24.16 -10.33 -20.12
CA ASP A 30 -25.06 -11.48 -19.86
C ASP A 30 -24.19 -12.77 -19.81
N ASP A 31 -23.09 -12.73 -19.04
CA ASP A 31 -22.40 -13.95 -18.59
C ASP A 31 -22.19 -13.89 -17.08
N PHE A 32 -23.28 -13.62 -16.35
CA PHE A 32 -23.40 -14.10 -14.96
C PHE A 32 -23.86 -15.55 -15.01
N GLY A 33 -23.06 -16.39 -15.70
CA GLY A 33 -23.19 -17.83 -15.73
C GLY A 33 -22.96 -18.38 -14.34
N ASN A 34 -24.04 -18.46 -13.58
CA ASN A 34 -24.30 -19.37 -12.46
C ASN A 34 -23.06 -20.14 -11.97
N TYR A 35 -22.25 -19.48 -11.12
CA TYR A 35 -21.24 -20.17 -10.33
C TYR A 35 -21.99 -21.03 -9.32
N GLU A 36 -22.25 -22.29 -9.65
CA GLU A 36 -22.52 -23.29 -8.62
C GLU A 36 -21.23 -23.42 -7.80
N GLU A 37 -21.14 -22.62 -6.73
CA GLU A 37 -20.12 -22.79 -5.70
C GLU A 37 -20.23 -24.25 -5.24
N PRO A 38 -19.16 -25.07 -5.37
CA PRO A 38 -19.18 -26.37 -4.73
C PRO A 38 -19.38 -26.09 -3.24
N ALA A 39 -20.41 -26.69 -2.65
CA ALA A 39 -20.54 -26.73 -1.19
C ALA A 39 -19.31 -27.48 -0.66
N ILE A 40 -18.27 -26.73 -0.35
CA ILE A 40 -17.19 -27.22 0.50
C ILE A 40 -17.87 -27.37 1.85
N ASP A 41 -18.23 -28.61 2.19
CA ASP A 41 -18.49 -29.01 3.57
C ASP A 41 -17.18 -28.78 4.31
N GLY A 42 -17.00 -27.53 4.74
CA GLY A 42 -15.84 -27.10 5.50
C GLY A 42 -15.80 -27.93 6.78
N PRO A 43 -14.60 -28.24 7.30
CA PRO A 43 -14.53 -28.79 8.65
C PRO A 43 -15.36 -27.89 9.56
N ASP A 44 -16.22 -28.50 10.39
CA ASP A 44 -17.01 -27.83 11.43
C ASP A 44 -16.16 -26.70 12.01
N GLU A 45 -16.61 -25.45 11.86
CA GLU A 45 -15.83 -24.30 12.30
C GLU A 45 -15.58 -24.48 13.78
N VAL A 46 -14.34 -24.82 14.13
CA VAL A 46 -13.92 -24.88 15.53
C VAL A 46 -13.90 -23.44 15.99
N VAL A 47 -15.04 -22.96 16.50
CA VAL A 47 -15.15 -21.67 17.16
C VAL A 47 -14.21 -21.75 18.36
N PRO A 48 -13.08 -21.03 18.36
CA PRO A 48 -12.14 -21.06 19.48
C PRO A 48 -12.89 -20.57 20.72
N ASP A 49 -12.67 -21.22 21.86
CA ASP A 49 -13.14 -20.68 23.12
C ASP A 49 -12.51 -19.30 23.30
N GLU A 50 -13.32 -18.29 23.66
CA GLU A 50 -12.82 -16.93 23.89
C GLU A 50 -11.68 -16.92 24.92
N ARG A 51 -11.74 -17.86 25.88
CA ARG A 51 -10.68 -18.07 26.86
C ARG A 51 -9.38 -18.58 26.24
N ASP A 52 -9.44 -19.41 25.20
CA ASP A 52 -8.23 -19.89 24.51
C ASP A 52 -7.57 -18.76 23.71
N LEU A 53 -8.38 -17.85 23.15
CA LEU A 53 -7.88 -16.62 22.52
C LEU A 53 -7.21 -15.69 23.53
N GLU A 54 -7.76 -15.60 24.75
CA GLU A 54 -7.17 -14.79 25.82
C GLU A 54 -5.78 -15.30 26.24
N HIS A 55 -5.64 -16.60 26.49
CA HIS A 55 -4.35 -17.18 26.90
C HIS A 55 -3.30 -17.10 25.79
N GLN A 56 -3.72 -17.03 24.52
CA GLN A 56 -2.81 -16.97 23.40
C GLN A 56 -2.12 -15.60 23.31
N TRP A 57 -2.84 -14.49 23.52
CA TRP A 57 -2.22 -13.15 23.47
C TRP A 57 -1.26 -12.91 24.63
N GLU A 58 -1.56 -13.45 25.81
CA GLU A 58 -0.77 -13.26 27.02
C GLU A 58 0.60 -13.97 26.92
N GLN A 59 0.66 -15.08 26.17
CA GLN A 59 1.92 -15.78 25.87
C GLN A 59 2.80 -15.06 24.83
N MET A 60 2.24 -14.10 24.07
CA MET A 60 2.96 -13.35 23.04
C MET A 60 3.50 -12.01 23.55
N ALA A 61 3.10 -11.57 24.74
CA ALA A 61 3.58 -10.32 25.33
C ALA A 61 5.07 -10.44 25.70
N PRO A 62 5.92 -9.46 25.35
CA PRO A 62 7.32 -9.47 25.73
C PRO A 62 7.46 -9.32 27.25
N GLU A 63 8.21 -10.23 27.89
CA GLU A 63 8.46 -10.18 29.34
C GLU A 63 9.50 -9.13 29.75
N GLN A 64 10.31 -8.64 28.80
CA GLN A 64 11.40 -7.69 29.03
C GLN A 64 11.39 -6.62 27.93
N PRO A 65 11.74 -5.35 28.26
CA PRO A 65 11.76 -4.29 27.28
C PRO A 65 12.87 -4.54 26.25
N ALA A 66 12.55 -4.36 24.98
CA ALA A 66 13.51 -4.34 23.89
C ALA A 66 14.28 -3.00 23.87
N ALA A 67 15.17 -2.85 22.88
CA ALA A 67 15.65 -1.51 22.55
C ALA A 67 14.47 -0.65 22.06
N TRP A 68 14.49 0.64 22.38
CA TRP A 68 13.54 1.59 21.84
C TRP A 68 13.69 1.65 20.32
N SER A 69 12.56 1.68 19.63
CA SER A 69 12.49 1.95 18.20
C SER A 69 11.38 2.94 17.92
N CYS A 70 11.68 3.96 17.11
CA CYS A 70 10.77 5.02 16.74
C CYS A 70 10.31 4.86 15.29
N TYR A 71 9.02 5.08 15.05
CA TYR A 71 8.40 5.01 13.74
C TYR A 71 7.38 6.12 13.57
N LEU A 72 7.11 6.47 12.31
CA LEU A 72 6.05 7.40 11.97
C LEU A 72 4.69 6.78 12.31
N SER A 73 3.90 7.51 13.07
CA SER A 73 2.58 7.13 13.54
C SER A 73 1.68 8.37 13.57
N ILE A 74 1.19 8.74 12.38
CA ILE A 74 0.42 9.96 12.13
C ILE A 74 -0.81 10.04 13.05
N THR A 75 -0.92 11.11 13.83
CA THR A 75 -2.04 11.39 14.74
C THR A 75 -3.24 11.99 14.01
N PHE A 76 -3.05 12.47 12.78
CA PHE A 76 -4.06 13.15 11.95
C PHE A 76 -4.67 14.40 12.62
N ASN A 77 -3.95 15.00 13.56
CA ASN A 77 -4.25 16.34 14.06
C ASN A 77 -3.61 17.41 13.14
N ASP A 78 -3.66 18.67 13.55
CA ASP A 78 -3.02 19.78 12.82
C ASP A 78 -1.55 20.02 13.26
N ASP A 79 -0.95 19.08 14.00
CA ASP A 79 0.36 19.21 14.65
C ASP A 79 1.26 18.01 14.36
N TRP A 80 2.08 18.12 13.31
CA TRP A 80 3.00 17.05 12.89
C TRP A 80 4.13 16.78 13.88
N HIS A 81 4.32 17.59 14.92
CA HIS A 81 5.43 17.42 15.87
C HIS A 81 5.23 16.19 16.78
N ASP A 82 4.01 15.64 16.87
CA ASP A 82 3.66 14.45 17.66
C ASP A 82 3.36 13.19 16.82
N ASP A 83 3.67 13.24 15.52
CA ASP A 83 3.44 12.17 14.54
C ASP A 83 4.46 11.02 14.63
N VAL A 84 5.32 11.00 15.64
CA VAL A 84 6.28 9.92 15.90
C VAL A 84 5.90 9.19 17.17
N GLU A 85 5.96 7.86 17.12
CA GLU A 85 5.79 6.99 18.27
C GLU A 85 7.02 6.10 18.43
N CYS A 86 7.51 6.00 19.66
CA CYS A 86 8.62 5.15 20.04
C CYS A 86 8.11 4.06 20.98
N SER A 87 8.59 2.82 20.79
CA SER A 87 8.24 1.70 21.66
C SER A 87 9.46 0.83 21.97
N ASN A 88 9.48 0.28 23.18
CA ASN A 88 10.39 -0.81 23.55
C ASN A 88 9.64 -2.16 23.66
N GLY A 89 8.40 -2.24 23.16
CA GLY A 89 7.52 -3.41 23.26
C GLY A 89 6.74 -3.52 24.58
N ILE A 90 7.07 -2.73 25.59
CA ILE A 90 6.35 -2.66 26.88
C ILE A 90 5.77 -1.26 27.07
N ASP A 91 6.61 -0.25 26.89
CA ASP A 91 6.29 1.16 27.00
C ASP A 91 6.10 1.78 25.61
N LEU A 92 5.32 2.86 25.60
CA LEU A 92 5.10 3.73 24.45
C LEU A 92 5.42 5.15 24.86
N ASP A 93 6.07 5.87 23.96
CA ASP A 93 6.37 7.29 24.12
C ASP A 93 6.14 8.03 22.80
N ARG A 94 5.54 9.21 22.88
CA ARG A 94 5.28 10.08 21.72
C ARG A 94 5.97 11.43 21.95
N PRO A 95 7.21 11.59 21.47
CA PRO A 95 7.95 12.82 21.68
C PRO A 95 7.40 13.97 20.83
N TYR A 96 7.50 15.19 21.35
CA TYR A 96 7.25 16.40 20.59
C TYR A 96 8.56 16.86 19.93
N LEU A 97 8.70 16.63 18.63
CA LEU A 97 9.97 16.82 17.92
C LEU A 97 9.98 18.12 17.12
N ARG A 98 11.10 18.84 17.12
CA ARG A 98 11.32 20.06 16.31
C ARG A 98 10.34 21.21 16.58
N GLU A 99 9.95 21.43 17.83
CA GLU A 99 9.00 22.49 18.26
C GLU A 99 9.30 23.91 17.75
N TRP A 100 10.52 24.16 17.27
CA TRP A 100 10.98 25.45 16.76
C TRP A 100 10.69 25.65 15.25
N ASP A 101 10.15 24.64 14.56
CA ASP A 101 10.04 24.61 13.10
C ASP A 101 8.60 24.64 12.64
N ASP A 102 8.20 25.73 11.98
CA ASP A 102 6.81 25.97 11.54
C ASP A 102 6.36 25.06 10.39
N PHE A 103 7.26 24.30 9.78
CA PHE A 103 6.93 23.29 8.77
C PHE A 103 8.01 22.20 8.74
N VAL A 104 7.63 20.97 9.07
CA VAL A 104 8.55 19.83 9.13
C VAL A 104 8.18 18.82 8.05
N THR A 105 9.18 18.35 7.31
CA THR A 105 9.02 17.20 6.41
C THR A 105 9.15 15.88 7.16
N GLU A 106 8.55 14.80 6.64
CA GLU A 106 8.68 13.46 7.21
C GLU A 106 10.14 13.06 7.43
N GLU A 107 11.03 13.37 6.48
CA GLU A 107 12.47 13.08 6.60
C GLU A 107 13.12 13.80 7.78
N GLU A 108 12.82 15.10 7.97
CA GLU A 108 13.34 15.89 9.09
C GLU A 108 12.78 15.41 10.44
N LEU A 109 11.51 15.02 10.46
CA LEU A 109 10.86 14.47 11.63
C LEU A 109 11.51 13.13 12.02
N MET A 110 11.69 12.22 11.05
CA MET A 110 12.30 10.91 11.28
C MET A 110 13.79 10.99 11.62
N GLN A 111 14.52 11.97 11.08
CA GLN A 111 15.90 12.25 11.51
C GLN A 111 15.96 12.64 12.99
N SER A 112 15.02 13.49 13.42
CA SER A 112 14.92 13.90 14.83
C SER A 112 14.47 12.73 15.72
N ALA A 113 13.58 11.88 15.21
CA ALA A 113 13.17 10.64 15.87
C ALA A 113 14.33 9.68 16.07
N PHE A 114 15.21 9.54 15.08
CA PHE A 114 16.42 8.71 15.20
C PHE A 114 17.37 9.23 16.28
N GLU A 115 17.54 10.55 16.39
CA GLU A 115 18.34 11.15 17.47
C GLU A 115 17.72 10.90 18.85
N TYR A 116 16.39 11.00 18.95
CA TYR A 116 15.64 10.69 20.16
C TYR A 116 15.73 9.20 20.53
N GLU A 117 15.57 8.29 19.57
CA GLU A 117 15.74 6.85 19.73
C GLU A 117 17.13 6.51 20.30
N ASN A 118 18.18 7.12 19.74
CA ASN A 118 19.54 6.95 20.25
C ASN A 118 19.68 7.45 21.70
N ALA A 119 19.02 8.55 22.05
CA ALA A 119 19.03 9.07 23.41
C ALA A 119 18.34 8.09 24.39
N LEU A 120 17.19 7.54 24.01
CA LEU A 120 16.48 6.53 24.81
C LEU A 120 17.30 5.25 25.01
N ASN A 121 18.06 4.85 24.00
CA ASN A 121 18.90 3.65 24.02
C ASN A 121 20.30 3.85 24.64
N ALA A 122 20.68 5.09 24.98
CA ALA A 122 21.99 5.38 25.58
C ALA A 122 22.07 5.09 27.10
N GLY A 123 20.92 4.94 27.77
CA GLY A 123 20.82 4.68 29.23
C GLY A 123 21.22 5.85 30.10
#